data_AF-A0A9E2BAT3-F1
#
_entry.id   AF-A0A9E2BAT3-F1
#
_cell.length_a   1.000
_cell.length_b   1.000
_cell.length_c   1.000
_cell.angle_alpha   90.00
_cell.angle_beta   90.00
_cell.angle_gamma   90.00
#
_symmetry.space_group_name_H-M   'P 1'
#
loop_
_entity.id
_entity.type
_entity.pdbx_description
1 polymer ?
#
loop_
_entity_poly.entity_id
_entity_poly.type
_entity_poly.pdbx_seq_one_letter_code
_entity_poly.pdbx_strand_id
1 'polypeptide(L)' 'VSRPMRPTPSGGRQKTSTAAGSELGIRLGQRVRHKKFGEGVILNCEGQGAHARVEVNFESAGTKWLVLSYANLDLM' A
#
# COMPACT_ATOMS: atom_id res chain seq x y z
N VAL A 1 23.84 17.35 46.20
CA VAL A 1 22.37 17.41 46.02
C VAL A 1 22.08 17.66 44.56
N SER A 2 21.58 16.62 43.89
CA SER A 2 21.15 16.56 42.49
C SER A 2 19.96 17.47 42.22
N ARG A 3 19.95 18.15 41.08
CA ARG A 3 18.73 18.43 40.30
C ARG A 3 19.07 18.51 38.80
N PRO A 4 19.01 17.40 38.05
CA PRO A 4 19.06 17.46 36.59
C PRO A 4 17.73 18.02 36.08
N MET A 5 17.79 19.05 35.26
CA MET A 5 16.64 19.68 34.63
C MET A 5 16.39 19.01 33.27
N ARG A 6 15.19 18.48 33.06
CA ARG A 6 14.73 17.93 31.78
C ARG A 6 13.84 18.96 31.08
N PRO A 7 14.18 19.42 29.87
CA PRO A 7 13.18 20.02 29.00
C PRO A 7 12.52 18.94 28.13
N THR A 8 11.20 18.82 28.24
CA THR A 8 10.35 18.23 27.21
C THR A 8 9.89 19.33 26.25
N PRO A 9 9.92 19.07 24.94
CA PRO A 9 8.83 19.56 24.11
C PRO A 9 8.09 18.43 23.39
N SER A 10 6.76 18.54 23.52
CA SER A 10 5.72 17.77 22.86
C SER A 10 5.77 17.83 21.34
N GLY A 11 5.38 16.72 20.71
CA GLY A 11 4.28 16.72 19.75
C GLY A 11 4.57 17.17 18.31
N GLY A 12 4.53 16.18 17.41
CA GLY A 12 3.96 16.36 16.08
C GLY A 12 4.96 16.47 14.93
N ARG A 13 5.13 15.37 14.19
CA ARG A 13 4.43 15.20 12.91
C ARG A 13 4.70 13.80 12.34
N GLN A 14 3.66 12.98 12.33
CA GLN A 14 3.57 11.83 11.45
C GLN A 14 3.77 12.30 10.00
N LYS A 15 4.64 11.60 9.28
CA LYS A 15 4.44 11.13 7.90
C LYS A 15 5.62 10.24 7.55
N THR A 16 5.48 8.97 7.92
CA THR A 16 6.19 7.86 7.29
C THR A 16 5.74 7.82 5.83
N SER A 17 6.45 8.53 4.97
CA SER A 17 6.35 8.37 3.53
C SER A 17 7.74 7.96 3.03
N THR A 18 8.17 6.78 3.44
CA THR A 18 9.30 6.10 2.79
C THR A 18 8.77 5.52 1.48
N ALA A 19 8.54 6.41 0.51
CA ALA A 19 8.34 6.04 -0.88
C ALA A 19 9.72 5.75 -1.48
N ALA A 20 10.24 4.54 -1.23
CA ALA A 20 11.39 3.98 -1.92
C ALA A 20 11.36 2.46 -1.74
N GLY A 21 10.76 1.76 -2.69
CA GLY A 21 10.62 0.30 -2.69
C GLY A 21 10.19 -0.18 -4.06
N SER A 22 11.17 -0.24 -4.95
CA SER A 22 11.15 -0.68 -6.33
C SER A 22 10.37 -2.00 -6.58
N GLU A 23 9.90 -2.15 -7.82
CA GLU A 23 9.88 -3.38 -8.64
C GLU A 23 8.91 -4.57 -8.35
N LEU A 24 7.63 -4.31 -8.04
CA LEU A 24 6.51 -5.30 -7.96
C LEU A 24 6.23 -5.90 -6.56
N GLY A 25 6.52 -5.15 -5.49
CA GLY A 25 6.27 -5.49 -4.07
C GLY A 25 4.79 -5.52 -3.66
N ILE A 26 3.99 -6.34 -4.31
CA ILE A 26 2.57 -6.53 -4.00
C ILE A 26 2.43 -7.32 -2.69
N ARG A 27 1.78 -6.71 -1.71
CA ARG A 27 1.49 -7.31 -0.41
C ARG A 27 -0.02 -7.45 -0.21
N LEU A 28 -0.44 -8.55 0.39
CA LEU A 28 -1.82 -8.73 0.85
C LEU A 28 -2.18 -7.64 1.87
N GLY A 29 -3.34 -7.01 1.70
CA GLY A 29 -3.78 -5.86 2.47
C GLY A 29 -3.18 -4.51 2.04
N GLN A 30 -2.32 -4.48 1.03
CA GLN A 30 -1.75 -3.24 0.50
C GLN A 30 -2.80 -2.45 -0.28
N ARG A 31 -2.73 -1.12 -0.16
CA ARG A 31 -3.54 -0.20 -0.98
C ARG A 31 -2.94 -0.04 -2.36
N VAL A 32 -3.81 -0.12 -3.36
CA VAL A 32 -3.45 0.01 -4.76
C VAL A 32 -4.40 0.96 -5.46
N ARG A 33 -3.95 1.58 -6.54
CA ARG A 33 -4.77 2.44 -7.37
C ARG A 33 -4.74 1.97 -8.82
N HIS A 34 -5.92 1.87 -9.40
CA HIS A 34 -6.14 1.52 -10.79
C HIS A 34 -6.76 2.69 -11.53
N LYS A 35 -6.28 3.00 -12.74
CA LYS A 35 -6.79 4.13 -13.54
C LYS A 35 -8.30 4.07 -13.79
N LYS A 36 -8.86 2.87 -13.95
CA LYS A 36 -10.29 2.66 -14.25
C LYS A 36 -11.17 2.48 -13.02
N PHE A 37 -10.63 1.86 -11.97
CA PHE A 37 -11.43 1.42 -10.81
C PHE A 37 -11.18 2.27 -9.55
N GLY A 38 -10.20 3.17 -9.60
CA GLY A 38 -9.82 4.02 -8.48
C GLY A 38 -8.97 3.27 -7.45
N GLU A 39 -9.12 3.64 -6.20
CA GLU A 39 -8.41 3.03 -5.07
C GLU A 39 -9.04 1.69 -4.68
N GLY A 40 -8.19 0.76 -4.24
CA GLY A 40 -8.59 -0.54 -3.76
C GLY A 40 -7.56 -1.16 -2.83
N VAL A 41 -7.92 -2.28 -2.21
CA VAL A 41 -7.07 -3.06 -1.32
C VAL A 41 -6.90 -4.47 -1.87
N ILE A 42 -5.67 -4.96 -1.92
CA ILE A 42 -5.39 -6.34 -2.32
C ILE A 42 -5.91 -7.28 -1.23
N LEU A 43 -6.85 -8.13 -1.58
CA LEU A 43 -7.38 -9.18 -0.71
C LEU A 43 -6.62 -10.48 -0.90
N ASN A 44 -6.28 -10.82 -2.15
CA ASN A 44 -5.57 -12.03 -2.49
C ASN A 44 -4.62 -11.83 -3.67
N CYS A 45 -3.58 -12.64 -3.76
CA CYS A 45 -2.71 -12.72 -4.93
C CYS A 45 -2.39 -14.19 -5.21
N GLU A 46 -2.74 -14.66 -6.41
CA GLU A 46 -2.62 -16.05 -6.83
C GLU A 46 -1.69 -16.13 -8.04
N GLY A 47 -0.74 -17.07 -8.01
CA GLY A 47 0.31 -17.18 -9.02
C GLY A 47 1.54 -16.31 -8.74
N GLN A 48 2.51 -16.34 -9.65
CA GLN A 48 3.83 -15.72 -9.48
C GLN A 48 4.23 -14.98 -10.76
N GLY A 49 4.87 -13.81 -10.61
CA GLY A 49 5.39 -13.01 -11.72
C GLY A 49 4.32 -12.43 -12.64
N ALA A 50 4.57 -12.45 -13.95
CA ALA A 50 3.76 -11.77 -14.97
C ALA A 50 2.33 -12.31 -15.11
N HIS A 51 2.10 -13.59 -14.81
CA HIS A 51 0.78 -14.22 -14.91
C HIS A 51 0.03 -14.26 -13.58
N ALA A 52 0.56 -13.61 -12.54
CA ALA A 52 -0.11 -13.53 -11.25
C ALA A 52 -1.47 -12.81 -11.39
N ARG A 53 -2.46 -13.25 -10.64
CA ARG A 53 -3.78 -12.65 -10.55
C ARG A 53 -3.93 -12.08 -9.15
N VAL A 54 -4.38 -10.85 -9.05
CA VAL A 54 -4.64 -10.18 -7.78
C VAL A 54 -6.14 -9.95 -7.64
N GLU A 55 -6.67 -10.38 -6.51
CA GLU A 55 -7.99 -9.99 -6.06
C GLU A 55 -7.87 -8.67 -5.33
N VAL A 56 -8.52 -7.64 -5.85
CA VAL A 56 -8.50 -6.29 -5.28
C VAL A 56 -9.94 -5.86 -5.03
N ASN A 57 -10.22 -5.42 -3.80
CA ASN A 57 -11.48 -4.76 -3.47
C ASN A 57 -11.36 -3.26 -3.73
N PHE A 58 -11.96 -2.81 -4.83
CA PHE A 58 -12.02 -1.40 -5.18
C PHE A 58 -13.17 -0.71 -4.48
N GLU A 59 -12.95 0.51 -4.01
CA GLU A 59 -13.99 1.28 -3.34
C GLU A 59 -15.14 1.61 -4.30
N SER A 60 -14.83 1.88 -5.58
CA SER A 60 -15.83 2.25 -6.58
C SER A 60 -16.47 1.08 -7.32
N ALA A 61 -15.83 -0.09 -7.36
CA ALA A 61 -16.22 -1.22 -8.21
C ALA A 61 -16.38 -2.57 -7.48
N GLY A 62 -16.08 -2.60 -6.18
CA GLY A 62 -16.05 -3.80 -5.35
C GLY A 62 -14.89 -4.74 -5.68
N THR A 63 -15.01 -6.00 -5.26
CA THR A 63 -14.00 -7.05 -5.48
C THR A 63 -13.88 -7.44 -6.95
N LYS A 64 -12.66 -7.35 -7.50
CA LYS A 64 -12.33 -7.73 -8.87
C LYS A 64 -11.04 -8.55 -8.89
N TRP A 65 -10.98 -9.51 -9.82
CA TRP A 65 -9.75 -10.24 -10.14
C TRP A 65 -9.07 -9.61 -11.35
N LEU A 66 -7.82 -9.17 -11.19
CA LEU A 66 -7.03 -8.58 -12.26
C LEU A 66 -5.70 -9.33 -12.42
N VAL A 67 -5.24 -9.48 -13.65
CA VAL A 67 -3.92 -10.06 -13.92
C VAL A 67 -2.86 -8.97 -13.75
N LEU A 68 -1.85 -9.22 -12.93
CA LEU A 68 -0.83 -8.28 -12.49
C LEU A 68 -0.11 -7.59 -13.67
N SER A 69 0.27 -8.34 -14.72
CA SER A 69 0.84 -7.77 -15.95
C SER A 69 -0.08 -6.81 -16.70
N TYR A 70 -1.40 -7.00 -16.63
CA TYR A 70 -2.38 -6.18 -17.36
C TYR A 70 -2.99 -5.08 -16.49
N ALA A 71 -2.99 -5.27 -15.18
CA ALA A 71 -3.64 -4.39 -14.23
C ALA A 71 -2.89 -3.06 -14.08
N ASN A 72 -1.58 -3.04 -14.31
CA ASN A 72 -0.74 -1.84 -14.17
C ASN A 72 -1.11 -1.02 -12.93
N LEU A 73 -1.21 -1.73 -11.79
CA LEU A 73 -1.64 -1.16 -10.52
C LEU A 73 -0.53 -0.28 -9.95
N ASP A 74 -0.92 0.91 -9.53
CA ASP A 74 -0.06 1.81 -8.78
C ASP A 74 -0.11 1.41 -7.30
N LEU A 75 1.04 1.09 -6.71
CA LEU A 75 1.14 0.72 -5.30
C LEU A 75 1.41 1.98 -4.48
N MET A 76 0.57 2.25 -3.48
CA MET A 76 0.71 3.40 -2.56
C MET A 76 1.23 2.99 -1.19
#